data_AF-A0A482XS17-F1
#
_entry.id   AF-A0A482XS17-F1
#
_cell.length_a   1.000
_cell.length_b   1.000
_cell.length_c   1.000
_cell.angle_alpha   90.00
_cell.angle_beta   90.00
_cell.angle_gamma   90.00
#
_symmetry.space_group_name_H-M   'P 1'
#
loop_
_entity.id
_entity.type
_entity.pdbx_description
1 polymer ?
#
loop_
_entity_poly.entity_id
_entity_poly.type
_entity_poly.pdbx_seq_one_letter_code
_entity_poly.pdbx_strand_id
1 'polypeptide(L)'
;MLNDSGTRTKGQVFSVGSGSIYAYGVLDSGYKWDLTDEEAYELGRRAIYHATFRDGASGGIIRVYHIKETGWVKISEQDCMDLHYMYQEQEKAKPSA
;
A
#
# COMPACT_ATOMS: atom_id res chain seq x y z
N MET A 1 1.27 -13.76 9.90
CA MET A 1 2.18 -14.03 8.78
C MET A 1 2.75 -15.43 8.91
N LEU A 2 2.74 -16.20 7.83
CA LEU A 2 3.39 -17.50 7.70
C LEU A 2 4.47 -17.37 6.62
N ASN A 3 5.64 -17.95 6.82
CA ASN A 3 6.68 -18.06 5.80
C ASN A 3 7.02 -19.53 5.48
N ASP A 4 7.81 -19.74 4.44
CA ASP A 4 8.29 -21.04 3.95
C ASP A 4 9.09 -21.84 5.00
N SER A 5 9.75 -21.13 5.91
CA SER A 5 10.52 -21.68 7.03
C SER A 5 9.62 -22.19 8.18
N GLY A 6 8.29 -22.12 8.02
CA GLY A 6 7.32 -22.56 9.02
C GLY A 6 7.15 -21.61 10.20
N THR A 7 7.72 -20.40 10.13
CA THR A 7 7.56 -19.38 11.16
C THR A 7 6.16 -18.76 11.07
N ARG A 8 5.46 -18.71 12.21
CA ARG A 8 4.15 -18.07 12.33
C ARG A 8 4.22 -16.89 13.29
N THR A 9 4.02 -15.69 12.76
CA THR A 9 4.05 -14.45 13.54
C THR A 9 2.67 -13.80 13.58
N LYS A 10 2.21 -13.40 14.78
CA LYS A 10 1.01 -12.57 14.96
C LYS A 10 1.41 -11.10 15.00
N GLY A 11 0.64 -10.24 14.33
CA GLY A 11 0.93 -8.82 14.17
C GLY A 11 -0.23 -8.12 13.48
N GLN A 12 -0.25 -6.79 13.54
CA GLN A 12 -1.32 -5.97 12.96
C GLN A 12 -1.02 -5.59 11.50
N VAL A 13 0.24 -5.35 11.18
CA VAL A 13 0.69 -4.91 9.85
C VAL A 13 1.80 -5.83 9.37
N PHE A 14 1.73 -6.24 8.10
CA PHE A 14 2.74 -7.07 7.45
C PHE A 14 2.95 -6.60 6.01
N SER A 15 4.19 -6.65 5.54
CA SER A 15 4.58 -6.42 4.15
C SER A 15 5.61 -7.49 3.74
N VAL A 16 5.47 -8.02 2.52
CA VAL A 16 6.23 -9.15 1.96
C VAL A 16 6.74 -8.86 0.57
N GLY A 17 7.80 -9.58 0.17
CA GLY A 17 8.42 -9.47 -1.14
C GLY A 17 9.62 -8.52 -1.16
N SER A 18 10.24 -8.40 -2.32
CA SER A 18 11.44 -7.56 -2.53
C SER A 18 11.17 -6.07 -2.25
N GLY A 19 9.99 -5.57 -2.62
CA GLY A 19 9.58 -4.19 -2.37
C GLY A 19 9.10 -3.89 -0.95
N SER A 20 9.14 -4.86 -0.03
CA SER A 20 8.52 -4.75 1.30
C SER A 20 9.05 -3.60 2.13
N ILE A 21 10.36 -3.32 2.05
CA ILE A 21 11.01 -2.23 2.80
C ILE A 21 10.46 -0.85 2.42
N TYR A 22 10.09 -0.66 1.14
CA TYR A 22 9.54 0.61 0.66
C TYR A 22 8.08 0.77 1.10
N ALA A 23 7.31 -0.34 1.08
CA ALA A 23 5.95 -0.34 1.59
C ALA A 23 5.90 -0.10 3.10
N TYR A 24 6.79 -0.71 3.90
CA TYR A 24 6.85 -0.47 5.34
C TYR A 24 7.13 1.00 5.67
N GLY A 25 8.04 1.67 4.96
CA GLY A 25 8.31 3.10 5.24
C GLY A 25 7.07 4.00 5.09
N VAL A 26 6.15 3.65 4.18
CA VAL A 26 4.89 4.37 4.00
C VAL A 26 3.87 3.95 5.05
N LEU A 27 3.75 2.65 5.31
CA LEU A 27 2.84 2.13 6.34
C LEU A 27 3.20 2.68 7.72
N ASP A 28 4.47 2.66 8.12
CA ASP A 28 4.93 3.10 9.44
C ASP A 28 4.73 4.61 9.67
N SER A 29 4.75 5.41 8.59
CA SER A 29 4.54 6.86 8.69
C SER A 29 3.07 7.28 8.71
N GLY A 30 2.17 6.47 8.16
CA GLY A 30 0.74 6.79 8.03
C GLY A 30 -0.20 5.95 8.90
N TYR A 31 0.25 4.81 9.43
CA TYR A 31 -0.62 3.89 10.15
C TYR A 31 -1.11 4.47 11.48
N LYS A 32 -2.42 4.42 11.66
CA LYS A 32 -3.11 4.65 12.92
C LYS A 32 -4.24 3.64 13.07
N TRP A 33 -4.60 3.32 14.31
CA TRP A 33 -5.68 2.37 14.57
C TRP A 33 -7.06 2.91 14.17
N ASP A 34 -7.22 4.24 14.22
CA ASP A 34 -8.46 4.98 14.01
C ASP A 34 -8.56 5.61 12.61
N LEU A 35 -7.94 4.99 11.60
CA LEU A 35 -8.10 5.41 10.20
C LEU A 35 -9.53 5.16 9.73
N THR A 36 -10.07 6.10 8.94
CA THR A 36 -11.27 5.85 8.14
C THR A 36 -10.98 4.80 7.06
N ASP A 37 -12.03 4.16 6.54
CA ASP A 37 -11.95 3.21 5.43
C ASP A 37 -11.16 3.81 4.26
N GLU A 38 -11.48 5.05 3.87
CA GLU A 38 -10.85 5.76 2.75
C GLU A 38 -9.36 6.07 3.00
N GLU A 39 -9.01 6.50 4.21
CA GLU A 39 -7.61 6.75 4.57
C GLU A 39 -6.78 5.46 4.59
N ALA A 40 -7.35 4.37 5.08
CA ALA A 40 -6.70 3.06 5.09
C ALA A 40 -6.47 2.55 3.65
N TYR A 41 -7.44 2.72 2.76
CA TYR A 41 -7.28 2.36 1.34
C TYR A 41 -6.18 3.18 0.68
N GLU A 42 -6.13 4.49 0.94
CA GLU A 42 -5.12 5.35 0.37
C GLU A 42 -3.72 5.04 0.91
N LEU A 43 -3.60 4.76 2.21
CA LEU A 43 -2.35 4.36 2.83
C LEU A 43 -1.82 3.05 2.21
N GLY A 44 -2.67 2.03 2.08
CA GLY A 44 -2.30 0.76 1.46
C GLY A 44 -1.91 0.91 -0.01
N ARG A 45 -2.67 1.71 -0.78
CA ARG A 45 -2.39 2.02 -2.19
C ARG A 45 -1.04 2.71 -2.35
N ARG A 46 -0.78 3.75 -1.54
CA ARG A 46 0.50 4.48 -1.55
C ARG A 46 1.68 3.59 -1.18
N ALA A 47 1.52 2.71 -0.19
CA ALA A 47 2.58 1.80 0.22
C ALA A 47 3.05 0.89 -0.92
N ILE A 48 2.10 0.28 -1.64
CA ILE A 48 2.42 -0.56 -2.80
C ILE A 48 2.95 0.29 -3.96
N TYR A 49 2.37 1.48 -4.20
CA TYR A 49 2.88 2.39 -5.23
C TYR A 49 4.36 2.73 -5.02
N HIS A 50 4.76 3.10 -3.80
CA HIS A 50 6.16 3.38 -3.50
C HIS A 50 7.08 2.16 -3.65
N ALA A 51 6.57 0.96 -3.38
CA ALA A 51 7.28 -0.28 -3.67
C ALA A 51 7.47 -0.49 -5.18
N THR A 52 6.41 -0.34 -5.98
CA THR A 52 6.48 -0.47 -7.46
C THR A 52 7.42 0.54 -8.11
N PHE A 53 7.54 1.74 -7.54
CA PHE A 53 8.41 2.76 -8.10
C PHE A 53 9.90 2.54 -7.79
N ARG A 54 10.23 1.89 -6.66
CA ARG A 54 11.61 1.79 -6.16
C ARG A 54 12.22 0.39 -6.26
N ASP A 55 11.40 -0.66 -6.33
CA ASP A 55 11.85 -2.03 -6.50
C ASP A 55 11.66 -2.50 -7.95
N GLY A 56 12.76 -2.83 -8.63
CA GLY A 56 12.74 -3.23 -10.04
C GLY A 56 12.03 -4.56 -10.33
N ALA A 57 11.76 -5.36 -9.29
CA ALA A 57 10.97 -6.59 -9.40
C ALA A 57 9.47 -6.39 -9.05
N SER A 58 9.06 -5.17 -8.69
CA SER A 58 7.68 -4.82 -8.34
C SER A 58 7.07 -3.91 -9.42
N GLY A 59 5.81 -4.15 -9.81
CA GLY A 59 5.14 -3.30 -10.81
C GLY A 59 3.79 -3.83 -11.29
N GLY A 60 3.26 -3.19 -12.33
CA GLY A 60 2.01 -3.55 -12.98
C GLY A 60 0.79 -2.98 -12.26
N ILE A 61 -0.11 -3.83 -11.80
CA ILE A 61 -1.42 -3.43 -11.30
C ILE A 61 -1.48 -3.51 -9.77
N ILE A 62 -1.80 -2.39 -9.14
CA ILE A 62 -2.04 -2.27 -7.71
C ILE A 62 -3.51 -2.60 -7.43
N ARG A 63 -3.74 -3.58 -6.55
CA ARG A 63 -5.08 -4.04 -6.16
C ARG A 63 -5.30 -3.81 -4.68
N VAL A 64 -6.40 -3.15 -4.32
CA VAL A 64 -6.76 -2.87 -2.93
C VAL A 64 -8.04 -3.62 -2.58
N TYR A 65 -8.02 -4.31 -1.45
CA TYR A 65 -9.14 -5.09 -0.94
C TYR A 65 -9.40 -4.73 0.52
N HIS A 66 -10.68 -4.69 0.91
CA HIS A 66 -11.12 -4.56 2.30
C HIS A 66 -11.79 -5.85 2.74
N ILE A 67 -11.27 -6.49 3.79
CA ILE A 67 -11.91 -7.62 4.49
C ILE A 67 -12.87 -7.08 5.56
N LYS A 68 -14.18 -7.29 5.38
CA LYS A 68 -15.26 -6.99 6.34
C LYS A 68 -15.82 -8.30 6.93
N GLU A 69 -16.68 -8.19 7.93
CA GLU A 69 -17.38 -9.36 8.51
C GLU A 69 -18.20 -10.14 7.47
N THR A 70 -18.75 -9.43 6.48
CA THR A 70 -19.56 -9.99 5.40
C THR A 70 -18.74 -10.60 4.25
N GLY A 71 -17.40 -10.51 4.31
CA GLY A 71 -16.50 -10.96 3.26
C GLY A 71 -15.58 -9.86 2.76
N TRP A 72 -14.99 -10.05 1.58
CA TRP A 72 -14.03 -9.11 1.00
C TRP A 72 -14.67 -8.25 -0.08
N VAL A 73 -14.23 -7.00 -0.17
CA VAL A 73 -14.64 -6.03 -1.19
C VAL A 73 -13.40 -5.59 -1.96
N LYS A 74 -13.46 -5.64 -3.29
CA LYS A 74 -12.43 -5.04 -4.16
C LYS A 74 -12.67 -3.53 -4.20
N ILE A 75 -11.71 -2.76 -3.68
CA ILE A 75 -11.79 -1.31 -3.60
C ILE A 75 -11.28 -0.67 -4.88
N SER A 76 -10.12 -1.12 -5.36
CA SER A 76 -9.51 -0.58 -6.58
C SER A 76 -8.59 -1.58 -7.27
N GLU A 77 -8.40 -1.34 -8.57
CA GLU A 77 -7.43 -2.01 -9.43
C GLU A 77 -6.91 -0.98 -10.41
N GLN A 78 -5.68 -0.55 -10.23
CA GLN A 78 -5.11 0.60 -10.96
C GLN A 78 -3.69 0.30 -11.40
N ASP A 79 -3.31 0.75 -12.59
CA ASP A 79 -1.94 0.64 -13.06
C ASP A 79 -1.01 1.56 -12.26
N CYS A 80 0.20 1.07 -11.95
CA CYS A 80 1.16 1.83 -11.16
C CYS A 80 1.63 3.11 -11.87
N MET A 81 1.63 3.14 -13.21
CA MET A 81 2.02 4.31 -14.00
C MET A 81 0.95 5.39 -13.95
N ASP A 82 -0.33 5.03 -14.05
CA ASP A 82 -1.44 5.98 -13.93
C ASP A 82 -1.44 6.62 -12.53
N LEU A 83 -1.20 5.81 -11.50
CA LEU A 83 -1.03 6.29 -10.14
C LEU A 83 0.20 7.20 -9.99
N HIS A 84 1.30 6.91 -10.68
CA HIS A 84 2.50 7.76 -10.66
C HIS A 84 2.19 9.18 -11.13
N TYR A 85 1.51 9.32 -12.27
CA TYR A 85 1.15 10.64 -12.80
C TYR A 85 0.15 11.35 -11.88
N MET A 86 -0.89 10.65 -11.41
CA MET A 86 -1.85 11.20 -10.45
C MET A 86 -1.17 11.75 -9.19
N TYR A 87 -0.25 10.99 -8.58
CA TYR A 87 0.47 11.43 -7.39
C TYR A 87 1.45 12.58 -7.68
N GLN A 88 2.11 12.57 -8.84
CA GLN A 88 2.99 13.67 -9.23
C GLN A 88 2.22 14.99 -9.40
N GLU A 89 1.02 14.95 -9.98
CA GLU A 89 0.14 16.12 -10.11
C GLU A 89 -0.32 16.63 -8.75
N GLN A 90 -0.68 15.73 -7.83
CA GLN A 90 -1.04 16.10 -6.45
C GLN A 90 0.11 16.79 -5.71
N GLU A 91 1.35 16.30 -5.86
CA GLU A 91 2.53 16.93 -5.25
C GLU A 91 2.79 18.33 -5.84
N LYS A 92 2.64 18.50 -7.15
CA LYS A 92 2.76 19.81 -7.82
C LYS A 92 1.67 20.80 -7.42
N ALA A 93 0.47 20.31 -7.11
CA ALA A 93 -0.67 21.12 -6.70
C ALA A 93 -0.62 21.55 -5.22
N LYS A 94 0.26 20.95 -4.40
CA LYS A 94 0.46 21.42 -3.03
C LYS A 94 1.15 22.79 -3.08
N PRO A 95 0.59 23.84 -2.45
CA PRO A 95 1.27 25.13 -2.38
C PRO A 95 2.62 24.94 -1.68
N SER A 96 3.67 25.56 -2.23
CA SER A 96 4.97 25.57 -1.56
C SER A 96 4.80 26.20 -0.18
N ALA A 97 5.08 25.41 0.86
CA ALA A 97 5.15 25.90 2.23
C ALA A 97 6.27 26.93 2.40
#